data_AF-A0A1G2F356-F1
#
_entry.id   AF-A0A1G2F356-F1
#
_cell.length_a   1.000
_cell.length_b   1.000
_cell.length_c   1.000
_cell.angle_alpha   90.00
_cell.angle_beta   90.00
_cell.angle_gamma   90.00
#
_symmetry.space_group_name_H-M   'P 1'
#
loop_
_entity.id
_entity.type
_entity.pdbx_description
1 polymer ?
#
loop_
_entity_poly.entity_id
_entity_poly.type
_entity_poly.pdbx_seq_one_letter_code
_entity_poly.pdbx_strand_id
1 'polypeptide(L)'
;MENEIENKNYALPASIVIAAIILAGAWLAKDEKKNASEIKNIISEENIIPEEIVLPVRWGDIGVKMASVGAIDAEKFESLYASRGGLPEDIKKLLYDSNNGNLKITKENSGVILNLLWALGLGNKNQILEQGPMNDSRYGGAQNFASTGGWTLAKGETMAHYSRHPLIILTKEQQELIERTSKNIYRPCCGNSTYFPDCNHGMAMLGLLELMASQGLSEEEMYKYALIVNSYWFPDTYLAIADYFEKRGIKWSEVNPKEILGQNYSSASGYQRILKETEPRELKGGGGCGA
;
A
#
# COMPACT_ATOMS: atom_id res chain seq x y z
N MET A 1 72.42 -14.39 19.75
CA MET A 1 71.21 -13.56 19.92
C MET A 1 70.23 -14.07 18.88
N GLU A 2 69.40 -15.01 19.30
CA GLU A 2 68.42 -15.72 18.47
C GLU A 2 67.22 -14.81 18.20
N ASN A 3 66.77 -14.74 16.95
CA ASN A 3 65.51 -14.09 16.56
C ASN A 3 64.44 -15.19 16.40
N GLU A 4 63.52 -15.27 17.35
CA GLU A 4 62.28 -16.03 17.20
C GLU A 4 61.37 -15.32 16.18
N ILE A 5 60.92 -16.06 15.17
CA ILE A 5 59.87 -15.63 14.26
C ILE A 5 58.53 -16.06 14.86
N GLU A 6 57.79 -15.12 15.45
CA GLU A 6 56.42 -15.34 15.93
C GLU A 6 55.49 -15.71 14.76
N ASN A 7 55.06 -16.97 14.73
CA ASN A 7 54.08 -17.46 13.77
C ASN A 7 52.67 -17.07 14.25
N LYS A 8 52.15 -15.93 13.78
CA LYS A 8 50.80 -15.45 14.16
C LYS A 8 49.73 -16.40 13.60
N ASN A 9 49.05 -17.10 14.51
CA ASN A 9 47.97 -18.03 14.19
C ASN A 9 46.67 -17.28 13.81
N TYR A 10 46.49 -16.97 12.52
CA TYR A 10 45.30 -16.32 11.98
C TYR A 10 44.07 -17.24 11.85
N ALA A 11 44.20 -18.53 12.19
CA ALA A 11 43.12 -19.50 12.09
C ALA A 11 41.94 -19.20 13.03
N LEU A 12 42.21 -18.71 14.25
CA LEU A 12 41.15 -18.36 15.22
C LEU A 12 40.36 -17.11 14.78
N PRO A 13 41.01 -15.98 14.42
CA PRO A 13 40.29 -14.81 13.90
C PRO A 13 39.49 -15.10 12.62
N ALA A 14 40.06 -15.89 11.69
CA ALA A 14 39.39 -16.24 10.44
C ALA A 14 38.16 -17.12 10.64
N SER A 15 38.22 -18.09 11.57
CA SER A 15 37.08 -18.97 11.87
C SER A 15 35.92 -18.24 12.56
N ILE A 16 36.20 -17.21 13.37
CA ILE A 16 35.17 -16.36 13.97
C ILE A 16 34.42 -15.55 12.89
N VAL A 17 35.14 -14.98 11.93
CA VAL A 17 34.52 -14.21 10.82
C VAL A 17 33.67 -15.11 9.93
N ILE A 18 34.16 -16.30 9.59
CA ILE A 18 33.40 -17.28 8.80
C ILE A 18 32.14 -17.73 9.55
N ALA A 19 32.24 -18.01 10.85
CA ALA A 19 31.09 -18.37 11.67
C ALA A 19 30.06 -17.23 11.73
N ALA A 20 30.49 -15.98 11.85
CA ALA A 20 29.59 -14.82 11.85
C ALA A 20 28.85 -14.66 10.50
N ILE A 21 29.54 -14.88 9.38
CA ILE A 21 28.93 -14.83 8.03
C ILE A 21 27.92 -15.98 7.85
N ILE A 22 28.26 -17.19 8.28
CA ILE A 22 27.36 -18.34 8.20
C ILE A 22 26.11 -18.12 9.07
N LEU A 23 26.28 -17.61 10.29
CA LEU A 23 25.17 -17.29 11.18
C LEU A 23 24.28 -16.19 10.63
N ALA A 24 24.87 -15.13 10.05
CA ALA A 24 24.11 -14.06 9.39
C ALA A 24 23.33 -14.58 8.17
N GLY A 25 23.97 -15.39 7.32
CA GLY A 25 23.31 -16.01 6.18
C GLY A 25 22.19 -16.98 6.58
N ALA A 26 22.39 -17.75 7.64
CA ALA A 26 21.36 -18.65 8.18
C ALA A 26 20.17 -17.89 8.79
N TRP A 27 20.40 -16.72 9.40
CA TRP A 27 19.34 -15.86 9.91
C TRP A 27 18.52 -15.24 8.77
N LEU A 28 19.18 -14.66 7.77
CA LEU A 28 18.52 -14.09 6.59
C LEU A 28 17.67 -15.12 5.84
N ALA A 29 18.19 -16.33 5.63
CA ALA A 29 17.44 -17.40 4.97
C ALA A 29 16.26 -17.92 5.80
N LYS A 30 16.32 -17.79 7.13
CA LYS A 30 15.24 -18.18 8.04
C LYS A 30 14.11 -17.15 8.01
N ASP A 31 14.44 -15.87 7.98
CA ASP A 31 13.47 -14.78 7.87
C ASP A 31 12.75 -14.82 6.51
N GLU A 32 13.48 -15.06 5.41
CA GLU A 32 12.86 -15.25 4.08
C GLU A 32 11.87 -16.43 4.06
N LYS A 33 12.23 -17.58 4.63
CA LYS A 33 11.34 -18.76 4.67
C LYS A 33 10.11 -18.54 5.55
N LYS A 34 10.28 -17.86 6.70
CA LYS A 34 9.17 -17.52 7.59
C LYS A 34 8.21 -16.57 6.88
N ASN A 35 8.74 -15.52 6.27
CA ASN A 35 7.97 -14.57 5.47
C ASN A 35 7.24 -15.30 4.34
N ALA A 36 7.91 -16.12 3.53
CA ALA A 36 7.25 -16.88 2.45
C ALA A 36 6.08 -17.76 2.94
N SER A 37 6.21 -18.42 4.10
CA SER A 37 5.13 -19.23 4.67
C SER A 37 3.95 -18.38 5.16
N GLU A 38 4.22 -17.24 5.79
CA GLU A 38 3.20 -16.30 6.27
C GLU A 38 2.52 -15.59 5.09
N ILE A 39 3.27 -15.33 4.02
CA ILE A 39 2.76 -14.81 2.75
C ILE A 39 1.77 -15.78 2.11
N LYS A 40 2.13 -17.06 1.99
CA LYS A 40 1.27 -18.09 1.40
C LYS A 40 0.02 -18.39 2.24
N ASN A 41 0.09 -18.21 3.56
CA ASN A 41 -1.10 -18.37 4.41
C ASN A 41 -2.08 -17.20 4.26
N ILE A 42 -1.59 -15.98 4.04
CA ILE A 42 -2.44 -14.80 3.82
C ILE A 42 -3.09 -14.83 2.44
N ILE A 43 -2.32 -15.17 1.39
CA ILE A 43 -2.83 -15.35 0.03
C ILE A 43 -3.04 -16.83 -0.21
N SER A 44 -4.25 -17.32 0.04
CA SER A 44 -4.63 -18.71 -0.23
C SER A 44 -5.67 -18.80 -1.35
N GLU A 45 -5.83 -19.99 -1.94
CA GLU A 45 -6.81 -20.29 -2.99
C GLU A 45 -8.25 -19.95 -2.57
N GLU A 46 -8.60 -20.25 -1.31
CA GLU A 46 -9.91 -19.99 -0.73
C GLU A 46 -10.06 -18.55 -0.20
N ASN A 47 -8.94 -17.82 -0.09
CA ASN A 47 -8.87 -16.55 0.62
C ASN A 47 -8.39 -15.40 -0.28
N ILE A 48 -9.09 -15.22 -1.42
CA ILE A 48 -8.81 -14.12 -2.36
C ILE A 48 -9.02 -12.76 -1.68
N ILE A 49 -10.08 -12.66 -0.87
CA ILE A 49 -10.41 -11.48 -0.06
C ILE A 49 -10.68 -11.96 1.37
N PRO A 50 -9.71 -11.83 2.28
CA PRO A 50 -9.88 -12.21 3.67
C PRO A 50 -11.04 -11.50 4.35
N GLU A 51 -11.65 -12.15 5.35
CA GLU A 51 -12.65 -11.49 6.20
C GLU A 51 -12.02 -10.29 6.91
N GLU A 52 -10.81 -10.49 7.43
CA GLU A 52 -9.97 -9.44 7.99
C GLU A 52 -8.49 -9.66 7.65
N ILE A 53 -7.73 -8.56 7.68
CA ILE A 53 -6.27 -8.59 7.66
C ILE A 53 -5.73 -7.51 8.60
N VAL A 54 -4.69 -7.85 9.35
CA VAL A 54 -3.86 -6.86 10.05
C VAL A 54 -2.60 -6.66 9.22
N LEU A 55 -2.45 -5.47 8.64
CA LEU A 55 -1.27 -5.12 7.87
C LEU A 55 -0.06 -4.95 8.80
N PRO A 56 1.17 -5.30 8.40
CA PRO A 56 2.36 -5.12 9.21
C PRO A 56 2.84 -3.65 9.19
N VAL A 57 1.90 -2.70 9.23
CA VAL A 57 2.16 -1.27 9.34
C VAL A 57 1.43 -0.71 10.54
N ARG A 58 2.19 -0.10 11.44
CA ARG A 58 1.68 0.59 12.61
C ARG A 58 1.11 1.95 12.21
N TRP A 59 -0.12 2.24 12.61
CA TRP A 59 -0.76 3.53 12.36
C TRP A 59 -0.26 4.63 13.30
N GLY A 60 0.01 4.30 14.58
CA GLY A 60 0.55 5.25 15.55
C GLY A 60 -0.34 6.48 15.74
N ASP A 61 0.21 7.66 15.46
CA ASP A 61 -0.40 8.97 15.63
C ASP A 61 -0.69 9.70 14.30
N ILE A 62 -0.66 8.98 13.18
CA ILE A 62 -0.75 9.60 11.84
C ILE A 62 -2.07 10.37 11.66
N GLY A 63 -3.20 9.83 12.13
CA GLY A 63 -4.48 10.57 12.06
C GLY A 63 -4.49 11.85 12.87
N VAL A 64 -3.91 11.84 14.08
CA VAL A 64 -3.75 13.05 14.92
C VAL A 64 -2.89 14.08 14.20
N LYS A 65 -1.78 13.66 13.58
CA LYS A 65 -0.93 14.55 12.77
C LYS A 65 -1.70 15.15 11.60
N MET A 66 -2.41 14.33 10.82
CA MET A 66 -3.23 14.79 9.69
C MET A 66 -4.31 15.79 10.13
N ALA A 67 -4.99 15.53 11.25
CA ALA A 67 -6.00 16.42 11.81
C ALA A 67 -5.40 17.75 12.30
N SER A 68 -4.22 17.69 12.92
CA SER A 68 -3.52 18.88 13.45
C SER A 68 -3.08 19.86 12.36
N VAL A 69 -2.71 19.35 11.18
CA VAL A 69 -2.28 20.17 10.04
C VAL A 69 -3.41 20.49 9.07
N GLY A 70 -4.63 20.04 9.36
CA GLY A 70 -5.82 20.28 8.53
C GLY A 70 -5.93 19.44 7.26
N ALA A 71 -5.04 18.47 7.04
CA ALA A 71 -5.17 17.51 5.93
C ALA A 71 -6.47 16.69 6.05
N ILE A 72 -6.91 16.45 7.29
CA ILE A 72 -8.24 15.98 7.64
C ILE A 72 -8.92 17.00 8.56
N ASP A 73 -10.16 17.33 8.28
CA ASP A 73 -11.12 17.89 9.22
C ASP A 73 -11.87 16.74 9.88
N ALA A 74 -11.52 16.44 11.13
CA ALA A 74 -12.01 15.24 11.82
C ALA A 74 -13.55 15.27 12.00
N GLU A 75 -14.15 16.44 12.20
CA GLU A 75 -15.60 16.59 12.33
C GLU A 75 -16.32 16.32 11.00
N LYS A 76 -15.79 16.85 9.89
CA LYS A 76 -16.32 16.53 8.55
C LYS A 76 -16.16 15.05 8.23
N PHE A 77 -15.01 14.47 8.59
CA PHE A 77 -14.73 13.06 8.36
C PHE A 77 -15.72 12.18 9.12
N GLU A 78 -16.00 12.44 10.40
CA GLU A 78 -17.05 11.72 11.13
C GLU A 78 -18.45 11.92 10.53
N SER A 79 -18.76 13.16 10.14
CA SER A 79 -20.05 13.52 9.55
C SER A 79 -20.34 12.77 8.24
N LEU A 80 -19.30 12.48 7.44
CA LEU A 80 -19.42 11.67 6.23
C LEU A 80 -20.05 10.29 6.50
N TYR A 81 -19.78 9.70 7.67
CA TYR A 81 -20.26 8.36 8.02
C TYR A 81 -21.48 8.36 8.95
N ALA A 82 -21.92 9.52 9.43
CA ALA A 82 -23.03 9.62 10.39
C ALA A 82 -24.33 8.95 9.89
N SER A 83 -24.65 9.09 8.60
CA SER A 83 -25.84 8.48 7.99
C SER A 83 -25.76 6.96 7.85
N ARG A 84 -24.56 6.36 8.01
CA ARG A 84 -24.29 4.93 7.89
C ARG A 84 -24.09 4.25 9.26
N GLY A 85 -24.55 4.89 10.34
CA GLY A 85 -24.36 4.40 11.71
C GLY A 85 -23.14 5.00 12.43
N GLY A 86 -22.43 5.93 11.80
CA GLY A 86 -21.24 6.58 12.36
C GLY A 86 -19.97 5.72 12.30
N LEU A 87 -18.86 6.29 12.75
CA LEU A 87 -17.60 5.55 12.86
C LEU A 87 -17.59 4.69 14.14
N PRO A 88 -17.27 3.40 14.04
CA PRO A 88 -16.96 2.56 15.20
C PRO A 88 -15.81 3.13 16.02
N GLU A 89 -15.78 2.83 17.32
CA GLU A 89 -14.81 3.38 18.25
C GLU A 89 -13.36 3.05 17.87
N ASP A 90 -13.09 1.84 17.37
CA ASP A 90 -11.76 1.45 16.90
C ASP A 90 -11.29 2.27 15.68
N ILE A 91 -12.21 2.71 14.84
CA ILE A 91 -11.92 3.59 13.70
C ILE A 91 -11.76 5.05 14.14
N LYS A 92 -12.56 5.52 15.11
CA LYS A 92 -12.38 6.86 15.71
C LYS A 92 -11.00 7.04 16.31
N LYS A 93 -10.46 5.99 16.96
CA LYS A 93 -9.08 6.00 17.48
C LYS A 93 -8.03 6.26 16.41
N LEU A 94 -8.26 5.83 15.17
CA LEU A 94 -7.33 6.14 14.07
C LEU A 94 -7.25 7.65 13.80
N LEU A 95 -8.27 8.45 14.13
CA LEU A 95 -8.25 9.91 13.98
C LEU A 95 -7.73 10.64 15.24
N TYR A 96 -8.03 10.11 16.43
CA TYR A 96 -7.86 10.86 17.69
C TYR A 96 -6.79 10.31 18.63
N ASP A 97 -6.45 9.03 18.57
CA ASP A 97 -5.44 8.43 19.44
C ASP A 97 -4.04 8.50 18.81
N SER A 98 -3.02 8.61 19.67
CA SER A 98 -1.60 8.66 19.25
C SER A 98 -0.88 7.29 19.32
N ASN A 99 -1.53 6.27 19.88
CA ASN A 99 -0.91 4.98 20.16
C ASN A 99 -1.60 3.81 19.45
N ASN A 100 -2.06 4.04 18.22
CA ASN A 100 -2.69 2.99 17.42
C ASN A 100 -1.69 1.90 17.03
N GLY A 101 -2.16 0.66 17.05
CA GLY A 101 -1.41 -0.51 16.64
C GLY A 101 -1.31 -0.62 15.12
N ASN A 102 -1.22 -1.87 14.65
CA ASN A 102 -1.20 -2.17 13.23
C ASN A 102 -2.57 -1.92 12.58
N LEU A 103 -2.55 -1.47 11.32
CA LEU A 103 -3.77 -1.13 10.59
C LEU A 103 -4.54 -2.41 10.25
N LYS A 104 -5.81 -2.46 10.68
CA LYS A 104 -6.73 -3.59 10.42
C LYS A 104 -7.72 -3.22 9.34
N ILE A 105 -7.87 -4.08 8.33
CA ILE A 105 -8.81 -3.91 7.23
C ILE A 105 -9.79 -5.09 7.22
N THR A 106 -11.07 -4.76 7.05
CA THR A 106 -12.17 -5.70 6.84
C THR A 106 -13.00 -5.22 5.64
N LYS A 107 -13.98 -6.03 5.21
CA LYS A 107 -14.90 -5.64 4.14
C LYS A 107 -15.71 -4.39 4.52
N GLU A 108 -16.06 -4.26 5.79
CA GLU A 108 -16.91 -3.20 6.33
C GLU A 108 -16.15 -1.87 6.48
N ASN A 109 -14.88 -1.92 6.88
CA ASN A 109 -14.10 -0.70 7.14
C ASN A 109 -13.22 -0.25 5.97
N SER A 110 -13.09 -1.06 4.90
CA SER A 110 -12.16 -0.82 3.79
C SER A 110 -12.31 0.57 3.15
N GLY A 111 -13.54 1.07 3.03
CA GLY A 111 -13.83 2.40 2.51
C GLY A 111 -13.42 3.54 3.47
N VAL A 112 -13.45 3.32 4.78
CA VAL A 112 -12.94 4.30 5.75
C VAL A 112 -11.42 4.34 5.72
N ILE A 113 -10.80 3.16 5.67
CA ILE A 113 -9.34 3.03 5.57
C ILE A 113 -8.83 3.66 4.26
N LEU A 114 -9.57 3.51 3.15
CA LEU A 114 -9.29 4.19 1.90
C LEU A 114 -9.23 5.71 2.09
N ASN A 115 -10.23 6.31 2.75
CA ASN A 115 -10.27 7.76 2.94
C ASN A 115 -9.17 8.27 3.89
N LEU A 116 -8.82 7.51 4.94
CA LEU A 116 -7.69 7.83 5.81
C LEU A 116 -6.35 7.80 5.05
N LEU A 117 -6.13 6.76 4.24
CA LEU A 117 -4.92 6.62 3.43
C LEU A 117 -4.89 7.63 2.28
N TRP A 118 -6.05 8.01 1.73
CA TRP A 118 -6.15 9.07 0.73
C TRP A 118 -5.67 10.40 1.32
N ALA A 119 -6.18 10.78 2.50
CA ALA A 119 -5.70 11.97 3.19
C ALA A 119 -4.19 11.93 3.45
N LEU A 120 -3.66 10.76 3.85
CA LEU A 120 -2.24 10.56 4.08
C LEU A 120 -1.44 10.78 2.80
N GLY A 121 -1.78 10.08 1.72
CA GLY A 121 -1.09 10.18 0.44
C GLY A 121 -1.17 11.59 -0.16
N LEU A 122 -2.30 12.28 0.00
CA LEU A 122 -2.48 13.66 -0.46
C LEU A 122 -1.66 14.65 0.36
N GLY A 123 -1.70 14.51 1.68
CA GLY A 123 -1.14 15.48 2.62
C GLY A 123 0.36 15.33 2.81
N ASN A 124 0.87 14.10 2.71
CA ASN A 124 2.28 13.81 2.93
C ASN A 124 3.14 14.39 1.82
N LYS A 125 4.23 15.06 2.20
CA LYS A 125 5.18 15.64 1.25
C LYS A 125 5.90 14.51 0.51
N ASN A 126 5.69 14.42 -0.80
CA ASN A 126 6.28 13.39 -1.65
C ASN A 126 6.66 13.93 -3.04
N GLN A 127 7.83 13.53 -3.53
CA GLN A 127 8.33 13.92 -4.85
C GLN A 127 7.47 13.38 -6.01
N ILE A 128 6.78 12.25 -5.84
CA ILE A 128 5.82 11.73 -6.82
C ILE A 128 4.71 12.77 -7.09
N LEU A 129 4.26 13.48 -6.06
CA LEU A 129 3.23 14.51 -6.19
C LEU A 129 3.78 15.87 -6.61
N GLU A 130 5.09 16.12 -6.52
CA GLU A 130 5.70 17.39 -6.92
C GLU A 130 6.30 17.34 -8.34
N GLN A 131 6.73 16.15 -8.77
CA GLN A 131 7.51 15.94 -10.00
C GLN A 131 6.91 14.85 -10.90
N GLY A 132 5.91 14.11 -10.41
CA GLY A 132 5.25 13.05 -11.16
C GLY A 132 4.16 13.55 -12.11
N PRO A 133 3.41 12.61 -12.73
CA PRO A 133 2.55 12.87 -13.88
C PRO A 133 1.40 13.85 -13.64
N MET A 134 0.97 14.03 -12.39
CA MET A 134 -0.08 15.00 -12.04
C MET A 134 0.35 16.46 -12.26
N ASN A 135 1.65 16.74 -12.32
CA ASN A 135 2.18 18.08 -12.60
C ASN A 135 2.46 18.33 -14.08
N ASP A 136 2.15 17.36 -14.94
CA ASP A 136 2.29 17.56 -16.37
C ASP A 136 1.33 18.68 -16.83
N SER A 137 1.92 19.71 -17.46
CA SER A 137 1.24 20.89 -17.97
C SER A 137 0.03 20.58 -18.85
N ARG A 138 0.01 19.42 -19.53
CA ARG A 138 -1.13 19.00 -20.36
C ARG A 138 -2.44 18.83 -19.59
N TYR A 139 -2.37 18.69 -18.27
CA TYR A 139 -3.54 18.52 -17.39
C TYR A 139 -4.03 19.83 -16.74
N GLY A 140 -3.36 20.96 -16.97
CA GLY A 140 -3.75 22.25 -16.41
C GLY A 140 -3.59 22.36 -14.88
N GLY A 141 -2.81 21.45 -14.29
CA GLY A 141 -2.45 21.44 -12.87
C GLY A 141 -3.10 20.31 -12.05
N ALA A 142 -2.47 20.00 -10.92
CA ALA A 142 -2.84 18.86 -10.07
C ALA A 142 -4.22 18.99 -9.40
N GLN A 143 -4.80 20.19 -9.35
CA GLN A 143 -6.06 20.48 -8.66
C GLN A 143 -7.31 19.92 -9.34
N ASN A 144 -7.21 19.54 -10.63
CA ASN A 144 -8.37 19.10 -11.43
C ASN A 144 -8.63 17.58 -11.35
N PHE A 145 -7.76 16.83 -10.67
CA PHE A 145 -7.89 15.38 -10.56
C PHE A 145 -8.89 14.99 -9.48
N ALA A 146 -9.47 13.79 -9.61
CA ALA A 146 -10.41 13.29 -8.62
C ALA A 146 -9.77 13.12 -7.23
N SER A 147 -8.47 12.84 -7.17
CA SER A 147 -7.71 12.74 -5.91
C SER A 147 -7.52 14.07 -5.18
N THR A 148 -7.66 15.22 -5.84
CA THR A 148 -7.47 16.54 -5.24
C THR A 148 -8.78 17.30 -5.20
N GLY A 149 -9.42 17.53 -6.34
CA GLY A 149 -10.72 18.19 -6.44
C GLY A 149 -11.87 17.40 -5.80
N GLY A 150 -11.73 16.08 -5.67
CA GLY A 150 -12.70 15.22 -4.97
C GLY A 150 -12.46 15.08 -3.47
N TRP A 151 -11.36 15.62 -2.92
CA TRP A 151 -11.12 15.60 -1.49
C TRP A 151 -11.71 16.85 -0.84
N THR A 152 -12.86 16.73 -0.18
CA THR A 152 -13.57 17.86 0.44
C THR A 152 -13.45 17.91 1.97
N LEU A 153 -12.76 16.92 2.54
CA LEU A 153 -12.62 16.71 3.97
C LEU A 153 -11.41 17.41 4.59
N ALA A 154 -10.73 18.32 3.86
CA ALA A 154 -9.67 19.15 4.42
C ALA A 154 -10.24 20.35 5.21
N LYS A 155 -9.40 20.92 6.10
CA LYS A 155 -9.65 22.23 6.69
C LYS A 155 -9.14 23.32 5.74
N GLY A 156 -10.05 24.02 5.09
CA GLY A 156 -9.72 24.99 4.05
C GLY A 156 -9.52 24.32 2.69
N GLU A 157 -8.73 24.96 1.83
CA GLU A 157 -8.53 24.51 0.44
C GLU A 157 -7.60 23.29 0.37
N THR A 158 -8.03 22.24 -0.31
CA THR A 158 -7.27 20.98 -0.45
C THR A 158 -5.85 21.18 -0.99
N MET A 159 -5.68 22.07 -1.97
CA MET A 159 -4.35 22.35 -2.55
C MET A 159 -3.39 23.03 -1.57
N ALA A 160 -3.86 23.57 -0.44
CA ALA A 160 -2.98 24.03 0.64
C ALA A 160 -2.31 22.87 1.40
N HIS A 161 -2.85 21.65 1.29
CA HIS A 161 -2.31 20.45 1.94
C HIS A 161 -1.64 19.48 0.96
N TYR A 162 -1.85 19.61 -0.35
CA TYR A 162 -1.27 18.75 -1.38
C TYR A 162 0.28 18.73 -1.31
N SER A 163 0.85 17.55 -1.03
CA SER A 163 2.29 17.31 -0.89
C SER A 163 3.00 18.29 0.05
N ARG A 164 2.34 18.69 1.13
CA ARG A 164 2.80 19.82 1.97
C ARG A 164 3.46 19.40 3.26
N HIS A 165 2.95 18.37 3.92
CA HIS A 165 3.23 18.10 5.32
C HIS A 165 4.20 16.93 5.48
N PRO A 166 5.25 17.03 6.31
CA PRO A 166 6.16 15.91 6.56
C PRO A 166 5.55 14.92 7.55
N LEU A 167 4.42 14.30 7.19
CA LEU A 167 3.71 13.33 8.04
C LEU A 167 4.53 12.05 8.21
N ILE A 168 5.19 11.63 7.12
CA ILE A 168 6.12 10.52 7.04
C ILE A 168 7.39 11.04 6.36
N ILE A 169 8.54 10.84 7.00
CA ILE A 169 9.85 11.22 6.45
C ILE A 169 10.50 9.97 5.89
N LEU A 170 10.72 9.97 4.57
CA LEU A 170 11.34 8.87 3.84
C LEU A 170 12.83 9.15 3.64
N THR A 171 13.65 8.10 3.80
CA THR A 171 15.01 8.08 3.28
C THR A 171 15.00 8.06 1.75
N LYS A 172 16.15 8.32 1.13
CA LYS A 172 16.29 8.26 -0.32
C LYS A 172 15.95 6.87 -0.85
N GLU A 173 16.42 5.82 -0.19
CA GLU A 173 16.20 4.43 -0.56
C GLU A 173 14.72 4.05 -0.46
N GLN A 174 14.03 4.53 0.58
CA GLN A 174 12.58 4.32 0.74
C GLN A 174 11.79 5.06 -0.34
N GLN A 175 12.18 6.29 -0.70
CA GLN A 175 11.55 7.05 -1.78
C GLN A 175 11.71 6.34 -3.14
N GLU A 176 12.92 5.87 -3.46
CA GLU A 176 13.19 5.10 -4.69
C GLU A 176 12.38 3.80 -4.75
N LEU A 177 12.21 3.12 -3.61
CA LEU A 177 11.38 1.93 -3.48
C LEU A 177 9.90 2.23 -3.79
N ILE A 178 9.33 3.31 -3.24
CA ILE A 178 7.95 3.71 -3.51
C ILE A 178 7.79 4.09 -4.98
N GLU A 179 8.73 4.84 -5.57
CA GLU A 179 8.68 5.22 -6.98
C GLU A 179 8.69 4.00 -7.92
N ARG A 180 9.56 3.03 -7.67
CA ARG A 180 9.60 1.79 -8.47
C ARG A 180 8.32 0.98 -8.30
N THR A 181 7.86 0.83 -7.07
CA THR A 181 6.70 -0.01 -6.75
C THR A 181 5.41 0.59 -7.31
N SER A 182 5.17 1.88 -7.07
CA SER A 182 3.98 2.61 -7.50
C SER A 182 3.80 2.67 -9.01
N LYS A 183 4.88 2.59 -9.80
CA LYS A 183 4.80 2.56 -11.27
C LYS A 183 4.13 1.30 -11.82
N ASN A 184 4.13 0.20 -11.05
CA ASN A 184 3.60 -1.09 -11.47
C ASN A 184 2.25 -1.43 -10.82
N ILE A 185 1.77 -0.65 -9.84
CA ILE A 185 0.49 -0.93 -9.19
C ILE A 185 -0.62 -0.20 -9.94
N TYR A 186 -1.53 -0.94 -10.56
CA TYR A 186 -2.69 -0.43 -11.28
C TYR A 186 -3.99 -0.71 -10.52
N ARG A 187 -5.07 -0.11 -11.03
CA ARG A 187 -6.43 -0.22 -10.51
C ARG A 187 -7.43 -0.29 -11.67
N PRO A 188 -8.49 -1.10 -11.56
CA PRO A 188 -9.30 -1.53 -12.71
C PRO A 188 -10.19 -0.44 -13.28
N CYS A 189 -10.28 0.72 -12.63
CA CYS A 189 -11.09 1.85 -13.06
C CYS A 189 -10.41 2.75 -14.10
N CYS A 190 -9.09 2.67 -14.29
CA CYS A 190 -8.37 3.52 -15.25
C CYS A 190 -7.10 2.87 -15.81
N GLY A 191 -6.39 3.58 -16.69
CA GLY A 191 -5.11 3.14 -17.28
C GLY A 191 -3.86 3.62 -16.52
N ASN A 192 -4.04 4.30 -15.39
CA ASN A 192 -2.96 4.94 -14.64
C ASN A 192 -2.49 4.05 -13.48
N SER A 193 -1.18 4.00 -13.24
CA SER A 193 -0.61 3.34 -12.06
C SER A 193 -0.70 4.25 -10.83
N THR A 194 -0.34 3.75 -9.65
CA THR A 194 -0.25 4.53 -8.40
C THR A 194 0.76 5.67 -8.51
N TYR A 195 1.77 5.56 -9.38
CA TYR A 195 2.70 6.66 -9.69
C TYR A 195 1.99 7.87 -10.34
N PHE A 196 0.80 7.66 -10.90
CA PHE A 196 -0.13 8.71 -11.29
C PHE A 196 -1.40 8.61 -10.41
N PRO A 197 -1.37 9.19 -9.20
CA PRO A 197 -2.45 9.04 -8.22
C PRO A 197 -3.59 10.04 -8.48
N ASP A 198 -4.21 9.99 -9.66
CA ASP A 198 -5.27 10.91 -10.13
C ASP A 198 -6.68 10.64 -9.55
N CYS A 199 -6.85 9.58 -8.76
CA CYS A 199 -8.09 9.31 -8.03
C CYS A 199 -7.83 8.89 -6.59
N ASN A 200 -8.89 8.85 -5.78
CA ASN A 200 -8.85 8.44 -4.37
C ASN A 200 -8.11 7.11 -4.14
N HIS A 201 -8.36 6.07 -4.95
CA HIS A 201 -7.68 4.78 -4.83
C HIS A 201 -6.19 4.86 -5.12
N GLY A 202 -5.79 5.62 -6.14
CA GLY A 202 -4.38 5.81 -6.47
C GLY A 202 -3.66 6.57 -5.35
N MET A 203 -4.27 7.64 -4.85
CA MET A 203 -3.72 8.44 -3.76
C MET A 203 -3.67 7.67 -2.43
N ALA A 204 -4.71 6.88 -2.11
CA ALA A 204 -4.72 6.01 -0.95
C ALA A 204 -3.65 4.92 -1.02
N MET A 205 -3.49 4.30 -2.20
CA MET A 205 -2.41 3.33 -2.39
C MET A 205 -1.04 4.00 -2.23
N LEU A 206 -0.84 5.23 -2.72
CA LEU A 206 0.40 5.97 -2.48
C LEU A 206 0.65 6.14 -0.97
N GLY A 207 -0.34 6.61 -0.20
CA GLY A 207 -0.23 6.74 1.26
C GLY A 207 0.11 5.44 1.98
N LEU A 208 -0.44 4.30 1.51
CA LEU A 208 -0.09 2.98 2.04
C LEU A 208 1.36 2.60 1.72
N LEU A 209 1.83 2.84 0.49
CA LEU A 209 3.22 2.56 0.10
C LEU A 209 4.21 3.41 0.90
N GLU A 210 3.90 4.69 1.13
CA GLU A 210 4.70 5.56 2.00
C GLU A 210 4.81 5.00 3.42
N LEU A 211 3.68 4.57 3.98
CA LEU A 211 3.66 3.98 5.31
C LEU A 211 4.46 2.69 5.39
N MET A 212 4.28 1.78 4.43
CA MET A 212 5.01 0.52 4.35
C MET A 212 6.51 0.74 4.22
N ALA A 213 6.94 1.57 3.27
CA ALA A 213 8.36 1.83 3.05
C ALA A 213 9.02 2.48 4.27
N SER A 214 8.34 3.46 4.91
CA SER A 214 8.85 4.12 6.12
C SER A 214 9.11 3.16 7.28
N GLN A 215 8.41 2.02 7.32
CA GLN A 215 8.52 0.99 8.34
C GLN A 215 9.38 -0.21 7.90
N GLY A 216 10.06 -0.10 6.77
CA GLY A 216 11.08 -1.05 6.34
C GLY A 216 10.55 -2.30 5.64
N LEU A 217 9.30 -2.28 5.16
CA LEU A 217 8.79 -3.39 4.35
C LEU A 217 9.55 -3.49 3.03
N SER A 218 9.82 -4.72 2.61
CA SER A 218 10.46 -5.03 1.33
C SER A 218 9.51 -4.78 0.14
N GLU A 219 10.07 -4.67 -1.07
CA GLU A 219 9.27 -4.54 -2.31
C GLU A 219 8.26 -5.69 -2.48
N GLU A 220 8.66 -6.91 -2.15
CA GLU A 220 7.79 -8.09 -2.24
C GLU A 220 6.60 -7.97 -1.29
N GLU A 221 6.85 -7.58 -0.03
CA GLU A 221 5.78 -7.34 0.95
C GLU A 221 4.87 -6.20 0.50
N MET A 222 5.43 -5.12 -0.05
CA MET A 222 4.62 -4.00 -0.55
C MET A 222 3.66 -4.44 -1.67
N TYR A 223 4.12 -5.24 -2.65
CA TYR A 223 3.22 -5.77 -3.69
C TYR A 223 2.18 -6.72 -3.12
N LYS A 224 2.56 -7.59 -2.17
CA LYS A 224 1.61 -8.50 -1.52
C LYS A 224 0.50 -7.73 -0.81
N TYR A 225 0.85 -6.81 0.08
CA TYR A 225 -0.15 -6.07 0.85
C TYR A 225 -0.93 -5.11 -0.03
N ALA A 226 -0.32 -4.52 -1.06
CA ALA A 226 -1.04 -3.77 -2.07
C ALA A 226 -2.09 -4.62 -2.81
N LEU A 227 -1.78 -5.88 -3.15
CA LEU A 227 -2.72 -6.80 -3.79
C LEU A 227 -3.93 -7.06 -2.90
N ILE A 228 -3.68 -7.36 -1.63
CA ILE A 228 -4.73 -7.62 -0.64
C ILE A 228 -5.60 -6.37 -0.46
N VAL A 229 -5.00 -5.20 -0.26
CA VAL A 229 -5.75 -3.94 -0.08
C VAL A 229 -6.55 -3.58 -1.32
N ASN A 230 -5.97 -3.72 -2.52
CA ASN A 230 -6.72 -3.54 -3.76
C ASN A 230 -7.88 -4.55 -3.89
N SER A 231 -7.72 -5.78 -3.40
CA SER A 231 -8.77 -6.80 -3.41
C SER A 231 -9.95 -6.43 -2.50
N TYR A 232 -9.71 -5.73 -1.39
CA TYR A 232 -10.79 -5.12 -0.60
C TYR A 232 -11.49 -3.96 -1.32
N TRP A 233 -10.75 -3.14 -2.06
CA TRP A 233 -11.31 -1.98 -2.76
C TRP A 233 -12.00 -2.33 -4.08
N PHE A 234 -11.61 -3.42 -4.72
CA PHE A 234 -12.14 -3.89 -6.00
C PHE A 234 -12.50 -5.39 -5.94
N PRO A 235 -13.42 -5.80 -5.06
CA PRO A 235 -13.66 -7.21 -4.77
C PRO A 235 -14.02 -8.02 -6.01
N ASP A 236 -14.98 -7.53 -6.81
CA ASP A 236 -15.44 -8.22 -8.02
C ASP A 236 -14.31 -8.40 -9.04
N THR A 237 -13.41 -7.42 -9.14
CA THR A 237 -12.25 -7.47 -10.03
C THR A 237 -11.33 -8.60 -9.64
N TYR A 238 -10.87 -8.64 -8.39
CA TYR A 238 -9.89 -9.64 -7.97
C TYR A 238 -10.48 -11.04 -7.89
N LEU A 239 -11.78 -11.17 -7.62
CA LEU A 239 -12.51 -12.44 -7.74
C LEU A 239 -12.59 -12.94 -9.18
N ALA A 240 -12.78 -12.06 -10.17
CA ALA A 240 -12.77 -12.43 -11.59
C ALA A 240 -11.35 -12.72 -12.11
N ILE A 241 -10.33 -12.00 -11.63
CA ILE A 241 -8.93 -12.32 -11.94
C ILE A 241 -8.57 -13.70 -11.36
N ALA A 242 -8.98 -14.02 -10.13
CA ALA A 242 -8.75 -15.33 -9.55
C ALA A 242 -9.39 -16.46 -10.40
N ASP A 243 -10.64 -16.30 -10.83
CA ASP A 243 -11.35 -17.20 -11.75
C ASP A 243 -10.57 -17.44 -13.06
N TYR A 244 -9.99 -16.37 -13.61
CA TYR A 244 -9.20 -16.41 -14.83
C TYR A 244 -7.94 -17.28 -14.71
N PHE A 245 -7.26 -17.21 -13.56
CA PHE A 245 -6.07 -18.03 -13.27
C PHE A 245 -6.44 -19.47 -12.92
N GLU A 246 -7.52 -19.67 -12.15
CA GLU A 246 -8.02 -21.00 -11.79
C GLU A 246 -8.37 -21.81 -13.05
N LYS A 247 -9.06 -21.20 -14.03
CA LYS A 247 -9.34 -21.82 -15.34
C LYS A 247 -8.10 -22.21 -16.14
N ARG A 248 -6.93 -21.70 -15.78
CA ARG A 248 -5.62 -22.01 -16.38
C ARG A 248 -4.79 -22.96 -15.52
N GLY A 249 -5.38 -23.51 -14.45
CA GLY A 249 -4.71 -24.41 -13.52
C GLY A 249 -3.68 -23.72 -12.63
N ILE A 250 -3.77 -22.40 -12.46
CA ILE A 250 -2.89 -21.62 -11.56
C ILE A 250 -3.71 -21.22 -10.33
N LYS A 251 -3.24 -21.62 -9.14
CA LYS A 251 -3.94 -21.32 -7.89
C LYS A 251 -3.70 -19.87 -7.48
N TRP A 252 -4.65 -19.26 -6.77
CA TRP A 252 -4.48 -17.89 -6.26
C TRP A 252 -3.24 -17.75 -5.36
N SER A 253 -2.92 -18.76 -4.56
CA SER A 253 -1.71 -18.78 -3.73
C SER A 253 -0.38 -18.84 -4.51
N GLU A 254 -0.44 -19.07 -5.83
CA GLU A 254 0.73 -19.21 -6.71
C GLU A 254 0.91 -18.00 -7.63
N VAL A 255 -0.05 -17.07 -7.67
CA VAL A 255 0.06 -15.88 -8.50
C VAL A 255 1.13 -14.94 -7.95
N ASN A 256 1.82 -14.24 -8.84
CA ASN A 256 2.78 -13.22 -8.46
C ASN A 256 2.07 -11.88 -8.22
N PRO A 257 2.06 -11.31 -6.99
CA PRO A 257 1.35 -10.05 -6.72
C PRO A 257 1.81 -8.89 -7.60
N LYS A 258 3.09 -8.83 -7.97
CA LYS A 258 3.64 -7.81 -8.86
C LYS A 258 3.05 -7.91 -10.27
N GLU A 259 2.84 -9.12 -10.77
CA GLU A 259 2.23 -9.36 -12.08
C GLU A 259 0.74 -8.98 -12.08
N ILE A 260 -0.01 -9.46 -11.07
CA ILE A 260 -1.44 -9.23 -10.95
C ILE A 260 -1.77 -7.75 -10.79
N LEU A 261 -0.99 -7.02 -9.99
CA LEU A 261 -1.14 -5.57 -9.85
C LEU A 261 -0.74 -4.80 -11.10
N GLY A 262 -0.03 -5.44 -12.03
CA GLY A 262 0.47 -4.83 -13.25
C GLY A 262 -0.61 -4.44 -14.25
N GLN A 263 -0.19 -3.70 -15.27
CA GLN A 263 -1.06 -3.15 -16.30
C GLN A 263 -1.90 -4.21 -17.02
N ASN A 264 -1.36 -5.42 -17.19
CA ASN A 264 -2.01 -6.48 -17.96
C ASN A 264 -3.26 -7.05 -17.28
N TYR A 265 -3.37 -6.93 -15.96
CA TYR A 265 -4.44 -7.53 -15.18
C TYR A 265 -5.25 -6.46 -14.44
N SER A 266 -4.59 -5.55 -13.72
CA SER A 266 -5.26 -4.58 -12.86
C SER A 266 -5.53 -3.22 -13.52
N SER A 267 -5.11 -2.95 -14.76
CA SER A 267 -5.57 -1.73 -15.46
C SER A 267 -6.97 -1.91 -16.03
N ALA A 268 -7.69 -0.83 -16.33
CA ALA A 268 -8.99 -0.90 -17.01
C ALA A 268 -8.94 -1.74 -18.28
N SER A 269 -7.93 -1.53 -19.13
CA SER A 269 -7.78 -2.32 -20.36
C SER A 269 -7.41 -3.79 -20.10
N GLY A 270 -6.62 -4.05 -19.05
CA GLY A 270 -6.21 -5.39 -18.65
C GLY A 270 -7.38 -6.20 -18.13
N TYR A 271 -8.11 -5.62 -17.18
CA TYR A 271 -9.29 -6.23 -16.59
C TYR A 271 -10.39 -6.48 -17.63
N GLN A 272 -10.61 -5.56 -18.57
CA GLN A 272 -11.57 -5.76 -19.66
C GLN A 272 -11.19 -6.92 -20.60
N ARG A 273 -9.90 -7.26 -20.75
CA ARG A 273 -9.50 -8.47 -21.49
C ARG A 273 -9.85 -9.73 -20.72
N ILE A 274 -9.59 -9.73 -19.41
CA ILE A 274 -9.92 -10.85 -18.51
C ILE A 274 -11.42 -11.15 -18.55
N LEU A 275 -12.26 -10.11 -18.47
CA LEU A 275 -13.72 -10.25 -18.51
C LEU A 275 -14.26 -10.85 -19.82
N LYS A 276 -13.52 -10.79 -20.93
CA LYS A 276 -13.92 -11.44 -22.19
C LYS A 276 -13.67 -12.94 -22.19
N GLU A 277 -12.83 -13.42 -21.28
CA GLU A 277 -12.40 -14.81 -21.17
C GLU A 277 -12.99 -15.51 -19.94
N THR A 278 -13.62 -14.75 -19.03
CA THR A 278 -14.39 -15.24 -17.89
C THR A 278 -15.89 -15.05 -18.14
N GLU A 279 -16.74 -15.96 -17.67
CA GLU A 279 -18.19 -15.78 -17.79
C GLU A 279 -18.66 -14.55 -17.01
N PRO A 280 -19.73 -13.84 -17.45
CA PRO A 280 -20.20 -12.65 -16.77
C PRO A 280 -20.67 -13.00 -15.35
N ARG A 281 -19.93 -12.57 -14.33
CA ARG A 281 -20.51 -12.41 -12.99
C ARG A 281 -21.41 -11.19 -13.01
N GLU A 282 -22.59 -11.26 -12.39
CA GLU A 282 -23.46 -10.09 -12.24
C GLU A 282 -22.68 -8.97 -11.54
N LEU A 283 -22.27 -7.96 -12.31
CA LEU A 283 -21.55 -6.80 -11.82
C LEU A 283 -22.48 -6.01 -10.89
N LYS A 284 -22.28 -6.11 -9.58
CA LYS A 284 -22.86 -5.14 -8.65
C LYS A 284 -22.03 -3.87 -8.76
N GLY A 285 -22.55 -2.92 -9.54
CA GLY A 285 -21.90 -1.63 -9.80
C GLY A 285 -21.30 -1.02 -8.54
N GLY A 286 -19.99 -0.83 -8.54
CA GLY A 286 -19.26 -0.16 -7.47
C GLY A 286 -19.78 1.26 -7.31
N GLY A 287 -20.32 1.54 -6.13
CA GLY A 287 -20.84 2.85 -5.76
C GLY A 287 -19.76 3.93 -5.88
N GLY A 288 -20.13 5.09 -6.42
CA GLY A 288 -19.29 6.27 -6.42
C GLY A 288 -18.82 6.60 -5.00
N CYS A 289 -17.52 6.52 -4.78
CA CYS A 289 -16.88 6.84 -3.51
C CYS A 289 -16.41 8.30 -3.51
N GLY A 290 -17.35 9.23 -3.72
CA GLY A 290 -17.10 10.64 -3.43
C GLY A 290 -16.97 10.84 -1.91
N ALA A 291 -15.99 11.63 -1.49
CA ALA A 291 -15.77 12.05 -0.11
C ALA A 291 -16.11 13.53 0.05
#